data_AF-A0A6J6UGD9-F1
#
_entry.id   AF-A0A6J6UGD9-F1
#
_cell.length_a   1.000
_cell.length_b   1.000
_cell.length_c   1.000
_cell.angle_alpha   90.00
_cell.angle_beta   90.00
_cell.angle_gamma   90.00
#
_symmetry.space_group_name_H-M   'P 1'
#
loop_
_entity.id
_entity.type
_entity.pdbx_description
1 polymer ?
#
loop_
_entity_poly.entity_id
_entity_poly.type
_entity_poly.pdbx_seq_one_letter_code
_entity_poly.pdbx_strand_id
1 'polypeptide(L)'
;MTLTQAAYYKIGTDPAYKPEYSLFFDAGCGFTLQLYHVKGVVGAVAGVVPKNPVPSSAGQPVTATRIKAGEQIGWFQGEAGKSVAFDLRMEDSSRTNSFINQARFASSPGASGELHAVCPYDFYSGAQRQRWLAKLGAPSGDPVAGTACGTISQGEAGSAQGMWFFKDAQVNQLTYRGETWNEGMPAGQYQSQIAFSVDPTGTVRIGGLNAGTPMTQMMIGQQGPGSDTWRNPLSVKSGGEHCWSNSSQSVKVRMSADGAALTAVVGKEPCSLLDLSRGQTYVR
;
A
#
# COMPACT_ATOMS: atom_id res chain seq x y z
N MET A 1 22.54 -0.72 14.79
CA MET A 1 21.91 -1.61 13.79
C MET A 1 22.98 -2.09 12.82
N THR A 2 22.71 -3.17 12.10
CA THR A 2 23.64 -3.78 11.14
C THR A 2 22.95 -3.88 9.79
N LEU A 3 23.54 -3.30 8.73
CA LEU A 3 23.06 -3.52 7.36
C LEU A 3 23.33 -4.97 6.98
N THR A 4 22.30 -5.72 6.59
CA THR A 4 22.39 -7.14 6.26
C THR A 4 21.94 -7.45 4.84
N GLN A 5 21.05 -6.63 4.28
CA GLN A 5 20.66 -6.73 2.88
C GLN A 5 20.53 -5.36 2.24
N ALA A 6 20.74 -5.31 0.93
CA ALA A 6 20.47 -4.13 0.12
C ALA A 6 20.08 -4.54 -1.31
N ALA A 7 19.37 -3.63 -1.99
CA ALA A 7 19.19 -3.69 -3.42
C ALA A 7 19.54 -2.32 -4.00
N TYR A 8 20.16 -2.29 -5.17
CA TYR A 8 20.18 -1.11 -6.03
C TYR A 8 19.29 -1.44 -7.22
N TYR A 9 18.23 -0.68 -7.42
CA TYR A 9 17.16 -1.08 -8.33
C TYR A 9 16.64 0.06 -9.18
N LYS A 10 16.12 -0.31 -10.35
CA LYS A 10 15.37 0.57 -11.24
C LYS A 10 14.11 -0.17 -11.69
N ILE A 11 12.98 0.21 -11.11
CA ILE A 11 11.68 -0.32 -11.50
C ILE A 11 11.12 0.56 -12.62
N GLY A 12 10.61 -0.09 -13.68
CA GLY A 12 10.02 0.59 -14.83
C GLY A 12 11.03 0.99 -15.92
N THR A 13 10.47 1.37 -17.06
CA THR A 13 11.22 1.69 -18.29
C THR A 13 11.46 3.19 -18.47
N ASP A 14 10.96 4.02 -17.55
CA ASP A 14 11.06 5.47 -17.62
C ASP A 14 12.53 5.91 -17.60
N PRO A 15 13.03 6.55 -18.67
CA PRO A 15 14.42 6.95 -18.75
C PRO A 15 14.77 8.02 -17.71
N ALA A 16 13.81 8.86 -17.30
CA ALA A 16 14.02 9.91 -16.30
C ALA A 16 13.94 9.39 -14.86
N TYR A 17 13.45 8.16 -14.64
CA TYR A 17 13.49 7.53 -13.33
C TYR A 17 14.91 7.08 -13.00
N LYS A 18 15.47 7.68 -11.95
CA LYS A 18 16.80 7.34 -11.45
C LYS A 18 16.71 6.07 -10.59
N PRO A 19 17.67 5.14 -10.72
CA PRO A 19 17.77 4.03 -9.80
C PRO A 19 17.92 4.50 -8.34
N GLU A 20 17.61 3.61 -7.43
CA GLU A 20 17.53 3.88 -6.00
C GLU A 20 17.83 2.63 -5.20
N TYR A 21 18.00 2.78 -3.88
CA TYR A 21 18.37 1.71 -2.98
C TYR A 21 17.21 1.32 -2.06
N SER A 22 17.11 0.01 -1.83
CA SER A 22 16.45 -0.56 -0.65
C SER A 22 17.54 -0.94 0.34
N LEU A 23 17.42 -0.54 1.60
CA LEU A 23 18.37 -0.89 2.67
C LEU A 23 17.63 -1.62 3.78
N PHE A 24 18.15 -2.77 4.21
CA PHE A 24 17.57 -3.61 5.25
C PHE A 24 18.57 -3.77 6.39
N PHE A 25 18.16 -3.33 7.56
CA PHE A 25 18.97 -3.35 8.77
C PHE A 25 18.38 -4.30 9.80
N ASP A 26 19.22 -5.19 10.32
CA ASP A 26 18.96 -5.85 11.59
C ASP A 26 19.15 -4.84 12.73
N ALA A 27 18.05 -4.49 13.39
CA ALA A 27 18.04 -3.59 14.54
C ALA A 27 18.26 -4.33 15.88
N GLY A 28 18.41 -5.65 15.86
CA GLY A 28 18.53 -6.53 17.02
C GLY A 28 17.18 -6.98 17.56
N CYS A 29 17.18 -7.97 18.44
CA CYS A 29 15.98 -8.49 19.13
C CYS A 29 14.83 -8.92 18.20
N GLY A 30 15.14 -9.30 16.95
CA GLY A 30 14.14 -9.71 15.98
C GLY A 30 13.44 -8.55 15.24
N PHE A 31 13.98 -7.33 15.31
CA PHE A 31 13.48 -6.18 14.57
C PHE A 31 14.26 -5.94 13.27
N THR A 32 13.52 -5.68 12.19
CA THR A 32 14.09 -5.30 10.89
C THR A 32 13.60 -3.93 10.47
N LEU A 33 14.53 -3.01 10.25
CA LEU A 33 14.27 -1.68 9.67
C LEU A 33 14.53 -1.74 8.16
N GLN A 34 13.58 -1.24 7.36
CA GLN A 34 13.72 -1.18 5.92
C GLN A 34 13.50 0.25 5.44
N LEU A 35 14.38 0.71 4.56
CA LEU A 35 14.31 1.99 3.89
C LEU A 35 14.26 1.77 2.39
N TYR A 36 13.22 2.25 1.73
CA TYR A 36 13.10 2.22 0.26
C TYR A 36 13.24 3.61 -0.33
N HIS A 37 13.45 3.67 -1.64
CA HIS A 37 13.60 4.91 -2.39
C HIS A 37 14.81 5.78 -1.99
N VAL A 38 15.83 5.19 -1.35
CA VAL A 38 17.07 5.89 -0.98
C VAL A 38 17.83 6.25 -2.26
N LYS A 39 18.10 7.52 -2.54
CA LYS A 39 18.66 7.95 -3.84
C LYS A 39 20.17 7.86 -3.91
N GLY A 40 20.84 8.00 -2.78
CA GLY A 40 22.27 7.74 -2.68
C GLY A 40 22.64 7.25 -1.29
N VAL A 41 23.74 6.51 -1.24
CA VAL A 41 24.33 5.97 -0.02
C VAL A 41 25.69 6.61 0.22
N VAL A 42 26.10 6.68 1.48
CA VAL A 42 27.40 7.25 1.87
C VAL A 42 28.07 6.41 2.96
N GLY A 43 29.31 6.75 3.31
CA GLY A 43 30.03 6.14 4.43
C GLY A 43 30.20 4.63 4.28
N ALA A 44 30.07 3.89 5.38
CA ALA A 44 30.25 2.45 5.41
C ALA A 44 29.24 1.69 4.52
N VAL A 45 28.02 2.22 4.39
CA VAL A 45 26.98 1.62 3.53
C VAL A 45 27.41 1.63 2.07
N ALA A 46 27.97 2.73 1.57
CA ALA A 46 28.42 2.83 0.17
C ALA A 46 29.50 1.81 -0.21
N GLY A 47 30.25 1.29 0.78
CA GLY A 47 31.29 0.27 0.56
C GLY A 47 30.77 -1.14 0.30
N VAL A 48 29.52 -1.45 0.66
CA VAL A 48 29.01 -2.83 0.68
C VAL A 48 27.75 -3.07 -0.14
N VAL A 49 27.08 -2.02 -0.61
CA VAL A 49 25.85 -2.17 -1.41
C VAL A 49 26.14 -2.45 -2.89
N PRO A 50 25.18 -3.05 -3.63
CA PRO A 50 25.30 -3.25 -5.08
C PRO A 50 25.47 -1.94 -5.84
N LYS A 51 26.25 -1.96 -6.93
CA LYS A 51 26.51 -0.77 -7.78
C LYS A 51 25.76 -0.78 -9.11
N ASN A 52 25.26 -1.96 -9.52
CA ASN A 52 24.54 -2.13 -10.77
C ASN A 52 23.05 -2.30 -10.47
N PRO A 53 22.17 -1.51 -11.08
CA PRO A 53 20.75 -1.58 -10.77
C PRO A 53 20.11 -2.83 -11.37
N VAL A 54 19.20 -3.45 -10.62
CA VAL A 54 18.40 -4.61 -11.05
C VAL A 54 16.90 -4.25 -11.11
N PRO A 55 16.06 -4.98 -11.86
CA PRO A 55 14.62 -4.70 -11.96
C PRO A 55 13.83 -5.22 -10.75
N SER A 56 14.40 -5.19 -9.55
CA SER A 56 13.75 -5.68 -8.32
C SER A 56 14.28 -4.94 -7.09
N SER A 57 13.38 -4.51 -6.20
CA SER A 57 13.71 -3.89 -4.92
C SER A 57 13.97 -4.91 -3.80
N ALA A 58 13.89 -6.21 -4.10
CA ALA A 58 14.11 -7.28 -3.12
C ALA A 58 15.57 -7.30 -2.65
N GLY A 59 15.77 -7.16 -1.34
CA GLY A 59 17.08 -7.12 -0.71
C GLY A 59 17.90 -8.37 -1.00
N GLN A 60 19.15 -8.18 -1.39
CA GLN A 60 20.14 -9.25 -1.50
C GLN A 60 21.10 -9.16 -0.31
N PRO A 61 21.61 -10.29 0.21
CA PRO A 61 22.62 -10.27 1.26
C PRO A 61 23.83 -9.41 0.89
N VAL A 62 24.31 -8.61 1.84
CA VAL A 62 25.55 -7.82 1.72
C VAL A 62 26.49 -8.15 2.88
N THR A 63 27.74 -7.71 2.78
CA THR A 63 28.67 -7.78 3.93
C THR A 63 28.07 -7.05 5.12
N ALA A 64 27.87 -7.78 6.23
CA ALA A 64 27.26 -7.26 7.44
C ALA A 64 28.03 -6.04 7.96
N THR A 65 27.39 -4.88 7.96
CA THR A 65 28.04 -3.60 8.27
C THR A 65 27.35 -2.90 9.43
N ARG A 66 28.05 -2.74 10.55
CA ARG A 66 27.52 -2.08 11.73
C ARG A 66 27.45 -0.57 11.51
N ILE A 67 26.27 0.01 11.74
CA ILE A 67 26.02 1.45 11.67
C ILE A 67 25.73 1.98 13.08
N LYS A 68 26.36 3.11 13.41
CA LYS A 68 26.16 3.79 14.70
C LYS A 68 24.98 4.76 14.64
N ALA A 69 24.37 5.04 15.79
CA ALA A 69 23.34 6.07 15.88
C ALA A 69 23.92 7.43 15.49
N GLY A 70 23.19 8.20 14.67
CA GLY A 70 23.62 9.49 14.14
C GLY A 70 24.54 9.44 12.92
N GLU A 71 25.01 8.25 12.53
CA GLU A 71 25.79 8.08 11.31
C GLU A 71 24.91 8.26 10.07
N GLN A 72 25.36 9.10 9.12
CA GLN A 72 24.67 9.27 7.86
C GLN A 72 24.87 8.04 6.98
N ILE A 73 23.76 7.45 6.51
CA ILE A 73 23.78 6.25 5.66
C ILE A 73 23.44 6.54 4.19
N GLY A 74 22.84 7.70 3.92
CA GLY A 74 22.40 8.08 2.58
C GLY A 74 21.60 9.37 2.55
N TRP A 75 20.88 9.56 1.46
CA TRP A 75 20.01 10.72 1.23
C TRP A 75 18.86 10.36 0.29
N PHE A 76 17.78 11.13 0.41
CA PHE A 76 16.60 11.11 -0.46
C PHE A 76 16.59 12.39 -1.29
N GLN A 77 15.95 12.38 -2.46
CA GLN A 77 15.85 13.56 -3.33
C GLN A 77 14.39 13.97 -3.50
N GLY A 78 14.01 15.09 -2.88
CA GLY A 78 12.78 15.80 -3.23
C GLY A 78 12.96 16.51 -4.57
N GLU A 79 12.03 16.31 -5.50
CA GLU A 79 11.85 17.07 -6.75
C GLU A 79 12.96 17.05 -7.84
N ALA A 80 13.73 15.97 -7.99
CA ALA A 80 14.48 15.74 -9.24
C ALA A 80 14.70 14.26 -9.54
N GLY A 81 13.58 13.53 -9.73
CA GLY A 81 13.60 12.14 -10.20
C GLY A 81 12.46 11.27 -9.67
N LYS A 82 11.20 11.73 -9.86
CA LYS A 82 9.92 10.99 -9.84
C LYS A 82 9.51 10.18 -8.60
N SER A 83 10.41 9.77 -7.71
CA SER A 83 10.05 9.30 -6.35
C SER A 83 10.28 10.44 -5.36
N VAL A 84 9.18 11.05 -4.90
CA VAL A 84 9.18 12.21 -3.99
C VAL A 84 9.09 11.80 -2.51
N ALA A 85 9.01 10.50 -2.24
CA ALA A 85 8.84 9.94 -0.90
C ALA A 85 9.96 8.97 -0.56
N PHE A 86 10.11 8.71 0.74
CA PHE A 86 10.86 7.55 1.22
C PHE A 86 9.91 6.66 2.00
N ASP A 87 10.07 5.35 1.84
CA ASP A 87 9.30 4.41 2.62
C ASP A 87 10.14 3.95 3.80
N LEU A 88 9.55 4.05 4.98
CA LEU A 88 10.10 3.60 6.24
C LEU A 88 9.22 2.48 6.77
N ARG A 89 9.77 1.26 6.80
CA ARG A 89 9.10 0.08 7.32
C ARG A 89 9.85 -0.48 8.51
N MET A 90 9.11 -0.96 9.50
CA MET A 90 9.65 -1.72 10.62
C MET A 90 8.88 -3.03 10.75
N GLU A 91 9.61 -4.11 10.99
CA GLU A 91 9.05 -5.43 11.25
C GLU A 91 9.52 -5.95 12.62
N ASP A 92 8.63 -6.64 13.33
CA ASP A 92 8.86 -7.31 14.60
C ASP A 92 8.54 -8.81 14.45
N SER A 93 9.58 -9.64 14.38
CA SER A 93 9.43 -11.09 14.21
C SER A 93 8.80 -11.79 15.42
N SER A 94 8.73 -11.14 16.59
CA SER A 94 8.07 -11.69 17.79
C SER A 94 6.54 -11.55 17.74
N ARG A 95 6.01 -10.81 16.78
CA ARG A 95 4.57 -10.55 16.62
C ARG A 95 4.06 -11.15 15.33
N THR A 96 2.77 -11.47 15.30
CA THR A 96 2.07 -11.82 14.07
C THR A 96 0.76 -11.08 14.02
N ASN A 97 0.61 -10.20 13.04
CA ASN A 97 -0.59 -9.46 12.77
C ASN A 97 -1.70 -10.40 12.29
N SER A 98 -2.93 -10.07 12.68
CA SER A 98 -4.13 -10.85 12.32
C SER A 98 -4.90 -10.19 11.19
N PHE A 99 -5.25 -11.00 10.20
CA PHE A 99 -6.05 -10.61 9.04
C PHE A 99 -7.27 -11.52 8.94
N ILE A 100 -8.36 -11.00 8.38
CA ILE A 100 -9.58 -11.78 8.15
C ILE A 100 -9.33 -13.03 7.30
N ASN A 101 -8.39 -12.95 6.36
CA ASN A 101 -7.95 -14.03 5.49
C ASN A 101 -6.53 -14.49 5.84
N GLN A 102 -6.30 -14.76 7.13
CA GLN A 102 -4.99 -15.09 7.69
C GLN A 102 -4.24 -16.16 6.89
N ALA A 103 -4.94 -17.21 6.43
CA ALA A 103 -4.33 -18.30 5.67
C ALA A 103 -3.65 -17.79 4.38
N ARG A 104 -4.26 -16.83 3.67
CA ARG A 104 -3.69 -16.24 2.45
C ARG A 104 -2.43 -15.45 2.75
N PHE A 105 -2.42 -14.68 3.84
CA PHE A 105 -1.22 -13.97 4.29
C PHE A 105 -0.13 -14.96 4.69
N ALA A 106 -0.44 -15.96 5.53
CA ALA A 106 0.53 -16.95 5.98
C ALA A 106 1.14 -17.78 4.84
N SER A 107 0.38 -18.04 3.76
CA SER A 107 0.85 -18.85 2.63
C SER A 107 1.50 -18.03 1.51
N SER A 108 1.39 -16.70 1.52
CA SER A 108 1.93 -15.85 0.44
C SER A 108 3.38 -15.49 0.74
N PRO A 109 4.35 -15.83 -0.13
CA PRO A 109 5.77 -15.52 0.10
C PRO A 109 6.04 -14.02 0.30
N GLY A 110 5.24 -13.15 -0.32
CA GLY A 110 5.36 -11.70 -0.23
C GLY A 110 4.67 -11.05 0.97
N ALA A 111 3.95 -11.81 1.80
CA ALA A 111 3.14 -11.26 2.90
C ALA A 111 3.87 -11.14 4.26
N SER A 112 5.10 -11.67 4.35
CA SER A 112 5.85 -11.71 5.60
C SER A 112 5.95 -10.32 6.22
N GLY A 113 6.15 -9.30 5.39
CA GLY A 113 6.26 -7.95 5.89
C GLY A 113 4.96 -7.40 6.49
N GLU A 114 3.77 -7.77 6.01
CA GLU A 114 2.49 -7.34 6.60
C GLU A 114 2.19 -8.13 7.87
N LEU A 115 2.55 -9.42 7.90
CA LEU A 115 2.42 -10.28 9.08
C LEU A 115 3.25 -9.77 10.26
N HIS A 116 4.40 -9.14 10.01
CA HIS A 116 5.30 -8.67 11.06
C HIS A 116 5.39 -7.14 11.15
N ALA A 117 4.64 -6.40 10.33
CA ALA A 117 4.65 -4.94 10.33
C ALA A 117 4.29 -4.35 11.69
N VAL A 118 5.08 -3.37 12.12
CA VAL A 118 4.80 -2.53 13.29
C VAL A 118 5.00 -1.06 12.94
N CYS A 119 4.43 -0.16 13.73
CA CYS A 119 4.61 1.27 13.53
C CYS A 119 6.09 1.65 13.74
N PRO A 120 6.82 2.11 12.72
CA PRO A 120 8.24 2.44 12.86
C PRO A 120 8.45 3.58 13.87
N TYR A 121 7.44 4.42 14.08
CA TYR A 121 7.55 5.56 14.98
C TYR A 121 7.46 5.21 16.46
N ASP A 122 6.99 4.00 16.80
CA ASP A 122 6.95 3.52 18.19
C ASP A 122 8.35 3.23 18.76
N PHE A 123 9.37 3.18 17.90
CA PHE A 123 10.78 3.00 18.29
C PHE A 123 11.50 4.31 18.60
N TYR A 124 10.83 5.46 18.41
CA TYR A 124 11.31 6.74 18.91
C TYR A 124 10.62 7.07 20.24
N SER A 125 11.32 7.79 21.11
CA SER A 125 10.78 8.23 22.40
C SER A 125 10.59 9.75 22.46
N GLY A 126 9.71 10.19 23.36
CA GLY A 126 9.48 11.60 23.69
C GLY A 126 9.26 12.50 22.47
N ALA A 127 10.00 13.61 22.42
CA ALA A 127 9.88 14.62 21.38
C ALA A 127 10.21 14.10 19.97
N GLN A 128 11.07 13.07 19.84
CA GLN A 128 11.43 12.54 18.53
C GLN A 128 10.27 11.78 17.88
N ARG A 129 9.53 10.99 18.68
CA ARG A 129 8.29 10.34 18.22
C ARG A 129 7.27 11.36 17.76
N GLN A 130 7.06 12.41 18.56
CA GLN A 130 6.11 13.48 18.23
C GLN A 130 6.48 14.21 16.92
N ARG A 131 7.77 14.49 16.69
CA ARG A 131 8.23 15.11 15.43
C ARG A 131 7.96 14.24 14.21
N TRP A 132 8.05 12.92 14.34
CA TRP A 132 7.73 12.02 13.25
C TRP A 132 6.23 11.91 13.00
N LEU A 133 5.44 11.72 14.05
CA LEU A 133 3.97 11.63 13.93
C LEU A 133 3.37 12.93 13.39
N ALA A 134 3.93 14.09 13.73
CA ALA A 134 3.51 15.39 13.20
C ALA A 134 3.77 15.57 11.69
N LYS A 135 4.42 14.60 11.01
CA LYS A 135 4.60 14.60 9.56
C LYS A 135 3.60 13.69 8.83
N LEU A 136 2.79 12.92 9.56
CA LEU A 136 1.81 12.01 8.96
C LEU A 136 0.54 12.76 8.52
N GLY A 137 -0.05 12.33 7.41
CA GLY A 137 -1.22 12.97 6.81
C GLY A 137 -1.83 12.16 5.66
N ALA A 138 -2.59 12.82 4.80
CA ALA A 138 -3.26 12.21 3.65
C ALA A 138 -2.37 12.23 2.37
N PRO A 139 -2.59 11.34 1.38
CA PRO A 139 -1.78 11.20 0.15
C PRO A 139 -1.71 12.39 -0.82
N SER A 140 -2.05 13.61 -0.39
CA SER A 140 -2.07 14.80 -1.26
C SER A 140 -1.93 16.12 -0.52
N GLY A 141 -1.43 16.16 0.71
CA GLY A 141 -1.42 17.42 1.47
C GLY A 141 -0.61 17.45 2.75
N ASP A 142 -0.86 18.53 3.48
CA ASP A 142 -0.25 18.87 4.75
C ASP A 142 -0.41 17.74 5.79
N PRO A 143 0.51 17.65 6.76
CA PRO A 143 0.33 16.76 7.89
C PRO A 143 -1.02 16.98 8.57
N VAL A 144 -1.70 15.89 8.92
CA VAL A 144 -2.97 15.93 9.64
C VAL A 144 -2.67 15.64 11.11
N ALA A 145 -2.87 16.64 11.96
CA ALA A 145 -2.59 16.53 13.39
C ALA A 145 -3.33 15.33 14.01
N GLY A 146 -2.62 14.55 14.83
CA GLY A 146 -3.17 13.35 15.47
C GLY A 146 -3.16 12.09 14.60
N THR A 147 -2.65 12.15 13.36
CA THR A 147 -2.48 10.94 12.52
C THR A 147 -1.53 9.95 13.18
N ALA A 148 -2.01 8.73 13.38
CA ALA A 148 -1.22 7.59 13.83
C ALA A 148 -0.79 6.71 12.65
N CYS A 149 0.02 5.67 12.89
CA CYS A 149 0.40 4.66 11.89
C CYS A 149 -0.79 3.86 11.30
N GLY A 150 -2.01 4.09 11.78
CA GLY A 150 -3.21 3.36 11.38
C GLY A 150 -3.32 1.98 12.01
N THR A 151 -4.32 1.22 11.55
CA THR A 151 -4.54 -0.18 11.93
C THR A 151 -4.06 -1.10 10.80
N ILE A 152 -3.31 -2.15 11.16
CA ILE A 152 -2.74 -3.09 10.18
C ILE A 152 -3.81 -3.75 9.31
N SER A 153 -4.96 -4.07 9.90
CA SER A 153 -6.12 -4.64 9.20
C SER A 153 -7.38 -3.95 9.67
N GLN A 154 -8.22 -3.55 8.72
CA GLN A 154 -9.58 -3.03 8.96
C GLN A 154 -10.67 -4.02 8.49
N GLY A 155 -10.29 -5.22 8.06
CA GLY A 155 -11.23 -6.17 7.50
C GLY A 155 -12.19 -6.73 8.54
N GLU A 156 -13.49 -6.69 8.26
CA GLU A 156 -14.53 -7.33 9.09
C GLU A 156 -15.34 -8.32 8.25
N ALA A 157 -15.59 -9.49 8.84
CA ALA A 157 -16.30 -10.59 8.17
C ALA A 157 -17.74 -10.20 7.85
N GLY A 158 -18.19 -10.59 6.65
CA GLY A 158 -19.51 -10.22 6.15
C GLY A 158 -19.69 -8.74 5.87
N SER A 159 -18.61 -7.96 5.69
CA SER A 159 -18.66 -6.55 5.29
C SER A 159 -17.71 -6.24 4.13
N ALA A 160 -17.98 -5.18 3.37
CA ALA A 160 -17.10 -4.73 2.30
C ALA A 160 -15.74 -4.20 2.80
N GLN A 161 -15.63 -3.73 4.05
CA GLN A 161 -14.39 -3.14 4.60
C GLN A 161 -13.25 -4.16 4.65
N GLY A 162 -12.03 -3.76 4.25
CA GLY A 162 -10.80 -4.55 4.22
C GLY A 162 -10.28 -4.84 2.81
N MET A 163 -9.31 -5.75 2.71
CA MET A 163 -8.74 -6.22 1.43
C MET A 163 -9.48 -7.44 0.90
N TRP A 164 -9.70 -7.47 -0.40
CA TRP A 164 -10.30 -8.57 -1.14
C TRP A 164 -9.38 -8.97 -2.28
N PHE A 165 -9.38 -10.25 -2.65
CA PHE A 165 -8.41 -10.82 -3.58
C PHE A 165 -9.10 -11.60 -4.69
N PHE A 166 -8.53 -11.66 -5.89
CA PHE A 166 -8.88 -12.75 -6.79
C PHE A 166 -8.58 -14.09 -6.12
N LYS A 167 -9.38 -15.12 -6.44
CA LYS A 167 -9.31 -16.42 -5.78
C LYS A 167 -7.89 -16.99 -5.70
N ASP A 168 -7.14 -16.89 -6.79
CA ASP A 168 -5.77 -17.34 -7.04
C ASP A 168 -4.67 -16.31 -6.74
N ALA A 169 -5.02 -15.09 -6.32
CA ALA A 169 -4.02 -14.05 -6.06
C ALA A 169 -3.23 -14.31 -4.77
N GLN A 170 -1.92 -14.07 -4.81
CA GLN A 170 -1.10 -14.01 -3.61
C GLN A 170 -1.00 -12.56 -3.11
N VAL A 171 -0.80 -12.39 -1.80
CA VAL A 171 -0.54 -11.08 -1.21
C VAL A 171 0.75 -10.52 -1.80
N ASN A 172 0.74 -9.21 -2.12
CA ASN A 172 1.86 -8.50 -2.74
C ASN A 172 2.32 -9.04 -4.09
N GLN A 173 1.52 -9.88 -4.75
CA GLN A 173 1.72 -10.28 -6.15
C GLN A 173 0.64 -9.63 -7.01
N LEU A 174 0.98 -8.49 -7.60
CA LEU A 174 0.06 -7.75 -8.46
C LEU A 174 -0.12 -8.46 -9.80
N THR A 175 -1.33 -8.95 -10.04
CA THR A 175 -1.81 -9.38 -11.36
C THR A 175 -3.02 -8.54 -11.74
N TYR A 176 -3.43 -8.60 -13.00
CA TYR A 176 -4.49 -7.75 -13.53
C TYR A 176 -5.49 -8.58 -14.34
N ARG A 177 -6.79 -8.24 -14.24
CA ARG A 177 -7.88 -8.85 -15.02
C ARG A 177 -8.82 -7.79 -15.57
N GLY A 178 -9.59 -8.13 -16.60
CA GLY A 178 -10.60 -7.25 -17.20
C GLY A 178 -10.28 -6.89 -18.65
N GLU A 179 -11.25 -6.28 -19.33
CA GLU A 179 -11.14 -5.86 -20.72
C GLU A 179 -10.41 -4.52 -20.83
N THR A 180 -9.51 -4.42 -21.80
CA THR A 180 -8.90 -3.17 -22.24
C THR A 180 -9.96 -2.33 -22.93
N TRP A 181 -10.26 -1.14 -22.43
CA TRP A 181 -11.04 -0.17 -23.23
C TRP A 181 -10.16 0.31 -24.38
N ASN A 182 -10.70 0.35 -25.60
CA ASN A 182 -9.95 0.76 -26.79
C ASN A 182 -9.37 2.18 -26.66
N GLU A 183 -8.27 2.41 -27.39
CA GLU A 183 -7.43 3.62 -27.47
C GLU A 183 -6.43 3.88 -26.33
N GLY A 184 -5.31 3.14 -26.38
CA GLY A 184 -3.98 3.66 -26.02
C GLY A 184 -3.64 3.85 -24.54
N MET A 185 -4.60 3.79 -23.62
CA MET A 185 -4.38 3.90 -22.16
C MET A 185 -5.37 2.97 -21.43
N PRO A 186 -4.91 2.00 -20.60
CA PRO A 186 -5.79 1.00 -20.03
C PRO A 186 -6.69 1.62 -18.95
N ALA A 187 -7.97 1.82 -19.28
CA ALA A 187 -9.03 1.69 -18.29
C ALA A 187 -9.32 0.19 -18.07
N GLY A 188 -9.83 -0.20 -16.91
CA GLY A 188 -10.50 -1.49 -16.69
C GLY A 188 -9.64 -2.69 -16.23
N GLN A 189 -8.40 -2.47 -15.79
CA GLN A 189 -7.62 -3.54 -15.17
C GLN A 189 -7.87 -3.60 -13.65
N TYR A 190 -8.69 -4.56 -13.25
CA TYR A 190 -8.88 -4.92 -11.86
C TYR A 190 -7.57 -5.53 -11.33
N GLN A 191 -7.00 -4.92 -10.30
CA GLN A 191 -5.82 -5.48 -9.64
C GLN A 191 -6.19 -6.79 -8.94
N SER A 192 -5.19 -7.64 -8.71
CA SER A 192 -5.32 -8.90 -7.97
C SER A 192 -5.89 -8.73 -6.56
N GLN A 193 -5.85 -7.50 -6.04
CA GLN A 193 -6.42 -7.08 -4.78
C GLN A 193 -7.16 -5.74 -4.91
N ILE A 194 -8.27 -5.60 -4.21
CA ILE A 194 -9.02 -4.34 -4.03
C ILE A 194 -9.20 -4.10 -2.52
N ALA A 195 -9.07 -2.86 -2.08
CA ALA A 195 -9.11 -2.53 -0.65
C ALA A 195 -10.11 -1.41 -0.38
N PHE A 196 -10.97 -1.59 0.62
CA PHE A 196 -11.90 -0.58 1.12
C PHE A 196 -11.56 -0.26 2.57
N SER A 197 -11.11 0.95 2.86
CA SER A 197 -10.77 1.39 4.21
C SER A 197 -11.41 2.74 4.54
N VAL A 198 -11.42 3.08 5.81
CA VAL A 198 -11.78 4.42 6.29
C VAL A 198 -10.57 4.96 7.04
N ASP A 199 -10.14 6.16 6.67
CA ASP A 199 -9.04 6.83 7.38
C ASP A 199 -9.54 7.59 8.63
N PRO A 200 -8.65 8.09 9.50
CA PRO A 200 -9.06 8.80 10.72
C PRO A 200 -9.93 10.04 10.51
N THR A 201 -9.97 10.60 9.29
CA THR A 201 -10.85 11.74 8.97
C THR A 201 -12.25 11.31 8.53
N GLY A 202 -12.52 10.00 8.47
CA GLY A 202 -13.78 9.45 7.98
C GLY A 202 -13.84 9.31 6.46
N THR A 203 -12.73 9.53 5.75
CA THR A 203 -12.67 9.41 4.29
C THR A 203 -12.61 7.94 3.90
N VAL A 204 -13.53 7.49 3.05
CA VAL A 204 -13.49 6.17 2.43
C VAL A 204 -12.39 6.17 1.38
N ARG A 205 -11.55 5.14 1.44
CA ARG A 205 -10.40 4.93 0.58
C ARG A 205 -10.55 3.60 -0.15
N ILE A 206 -10.60 3.66 -1.48
CA ILE A 206 -10.73 2.49 -2.34
C ILE A 206 -9.46 2.36 -3.20
N GLY A 207 -8.63 1.37 -2.88
CA GLY A 207 -7.40 1.04 -3.62
C GLY A 207 -7.59 -0.17 -4.53
N GLY A 208 -6.66 -0.40 -5.46
CA GLY A 208 -6.74 -1.52 -6.42
C GLY A 208 -7.55 -1.22 -7.69
N LEU A 209 -7.84 0.06 -7.95
CA LEU A 209 -8.60 0.53 -9.10
C LEU A 209 -7.65 0.98 -10.23
N ASN A 210 -7.96 0.64 -11.47
CA ASN A 210 -7.27 1.19 -12.65
C ASN A 210 -8.30 1.75 -13.65
N ALA A 211 -8.73 3.00 -13.44
CA ALA A 211 -9.60 3.71 -14.37
C ALA A 211 -8.80 4.57 -15.41
N GLY A 212 -7.48 4.41 -15.45
CA GLY A 212 -6.58 5.11 -16.38
C GLY A 212 -5.62 6.06 -15.64
N THR A 213 -4.36 5.67 -15.54
CA THR A 213 -3.14 6.45 -15.18
C THR A 213 -3.12 7.36 -13.94
N PRO A 214 -1.97 7.38 -13.23
CA PRO A 214 -1.38 6.25 -12.50
C PRO A 214 -2.34 5.76 -11.40
N MET A 215 -1.99 4.67 -10.69
CA MET A 215 -2.81 4.08 -9.62
C MET A 215 -3.30 5.15 -8.64
N THR A 216 -4.53 5.61 -8.80
CA THR A 216 -5.14 6.58 -7.91
C THR A 216 -6.12 5.83 -7.02
N GLN A 217 -5.85 5.90 -5.73
CA GLN A 217 -6.84 5.53 -4.74
C GLN A 217 -8.04 6.47 -4.91
N MET A 218 -9.23 5.91 -5.01
CA MET A 218 -10.45 6.70 -4.94
C MET A 218 -10.68 7.11 -3.49
N MET A 219 -10.93 8.40 -3.27
CA MET A 219 -11.23 8.96 -1.96
C MET A 219 -12.61 9.59 -1.98
N ILE A 220 -13.43 9.28 -0.97
CA ILE A 220 -14.77 9.83 -0.79
C ILE A 220 -14.90 10.30 0.66
N GLY A 221 -14.98 11.60 0.86
CA GLY A 221 -15.20 12.21 2.17
C GLY A 221 -16.69 12.28 2.52
N GLN A 222 -16.99 12.51 3.80
CA GLN A 222 -18.36 12.82 4.26
C GLN A 222 -18.86 14.18 3.73
N GLN A 223 -17.96 14.98 3.16
CA GLN A 223 -18.21 16.30 2.59
C GLN A 223 -17.45 16.42 1.28
N GLY A 224 -17.89 17.32 0.40
CA GLY A 224 -17.25 17.56 -0.90
C GLY A 224 -17.72 16.60 -2.01
N PRO A 225 -16.98 16.53 -3.13
CA PRO A 225 -17.36 15.72 -4.28
C PRO A 225 -17.57 14.24 -3.94
N GLY A 226 -18.73 13.69 -4.31
CA GLY A 226 -19.06 12.28 -4.06
C GLY A 226 -19.65 11.98 -2.67
N SER A 227 -19.75 12.98 -1.79
CA SER A 227 -20.28 12.80 -0.43
C SER A 227 -21.72 12.30 -0.37
N ASP A 228 -22.51 12.53 -1.41
CA ASP A 228 -23.85 11.98 -1.62
C ASP A 228 -23.88 10.45 -1.72
N THR A 229 -22.77 9.85 -2.14
CA THR A 229 -22.57 8.39 -2.19
C THR A 229 -21.73 7.86 -1.03
N TRP A 230 -21.34 8.73 -0.08
CA TRP A 230 -20.54 8.32 1.05
C TRP A 230 -21.31 7.31 1.91
N ARG A 231 -20.65 6.20 2.18
CA ARG A 231 -21.10 5.19 3.13
C ARG A 231 -19.91 4.45 3.68
N ASN A 232 -19.87 4.24 4.99
CA ASN A 232 -18.82 3.43 5.59
C ASN A 232 -18.89 1.99 5.02
N PRO A 233 -17.81 1.46 4.41
CA PRO A 233 -17.75 0.09 3.87
C PRO A 233 -18.12 -0.99 4.89
N LEU A 234 -17.92 -0.72 6.18
CA LEU A 234 -18.32 -1.61 7.27
C LEU A 234 -19.83 -1.89 7.30
N SER A 235 -20.63 -0.92 6.84
CA SER A 235 -22.10 -1.01 6.82
C SER A 235 -22.66 -1.68 5.57
N VAL A 236 -21.81 -2.00 4.59
CA VAL A 236 -22.19 -2.77 3.40
C VAL A 236 -21.99 -4.24 3.75
N LYS A 237 -23.04 -4.86 4.30
CA LYS A 237 -23.02 -6.22 4.83
C LYS A 237 -23.30 -7.28 3.75
N SER A 238 -23.19 -8.57 4.09
CA SER A 238 -23.52 -9.71 3.23
C SER A 238 -24.88 -9.54 2.53
N GLY A 239 -24.93 -9.87 1.23
CA GLY A 239 -26.10 -9.63 0.36
C GLY A 239 -26.35 -8.16 0.02
N GLY A 240 -25.64 -7.23 0.66
CA GLY A 240 -25.75 -5.79 0.44
C GLY A 240 -25.04 -5.34 -0.82
N GLU A 241 -25.51 -4.22 -1.35
CA GLU A 241 -24.94 -3.51 -2.49
C GLU A 241 -24.74 -2.05 -2.12
N HIS A 242 -23.68 -1.45 -2.65
CA HIS A 242 -23.44 -0.02 -2.55
C HIS A 242 -22.61 0.47 -3.73
N CYS A 243 -22.68 1.76 -4.02
CA CYS A 243 -21.81 2.41 -4.98
C CYS A 243 -21.24 3.69 -4.40
N TRP A 244 -19.92 3.85 -4.52
CA TRP A 244 -19.21 5.09 -4.23
C TRP A 244 -18.88 5.78 -5.54
N SER A 245 -19.03 7.09 -5.61
CA SER A 245 -18.66 7.91 -6.76
C SER A 245 -17.85 9.12 -6.31
N ASN A 246 -16.97 9.62 -7.17
CA ASN A 246 -16.37 10.94 -7.07
C ASN A 246 -16.38 11.61 -8.45
N SER A 247 -15.65 12.71 -8.63
CA SER A 247 -15.62 13.44 -9.91
C SER A 247 -14.95 12.69 -11.07
N SER A 248 -14.24 11.60 -10.81
CA SER A 248 -13.43 10.88 -11.80
C SER A 248 -13.98 9.50 -12.15
N GLN A 249 -14.59 8.80 -11.19
CA GLN A 249 -15.05 7.43 -11.37
C GLN A 249 -16.12 7.03 -10.34
N SER A 250 -16.76 5.90 -10.61
CA SER A 250 -17.66 5.18 -9.72
C SER A 250 -17.17 3.76 -9.48
N VAL A 251 -17.37 3.25 -8.27
CA VAL A 251 -17.11 1.87 -7.87
C VAL A 251 -18.37 1.31 -7.23
N LYS A 252 -18.99 0.35 -7.90
CA LYS A 252 -20.18 -0.36 -7.40
C LYS A 252 -19.79 -1.76 -6.96
N VAL A 253 -20.27 -2.16 -5.79
CA VAL A 253 -19.97 -3.46 -5.21
C VAL A 253 -21.23 -4.17 -4.76
N ARG A 254 -21.20 -5.50 -4.82
CA ARG A 254 -22.19 -6.37 -4.18
C ARG A 254 -21.49 -7.47 -3.41
N MET A 255 -21.87 -7.62 -2.15
CA MET A 255 -21.45 -8.72 -1.29
C MET A 255 -22.29 -9.96 -1.60
N SER A 256 -21.68 -11.14 -1.66
CA SER A 256 -22.44 -12.40 -1.67
C SER A 256 -23.26 -12.55 -0.39
N ALA A 257 -24.31 -13.39 -0.44
CA ALA A 257 -25.21 -13.60 0.69
C ALA A 257 -24.50 -14.19 1.92
N ASP A 258 -23.46 -15.00 1.72
CA ASP A 258 -22.60 -15.54 2.77
C ASP A 258 -21.47 -14.58 3.21
N GLY A 259 -21.28 -13.47 2.49
CA GLY A 259 -20.23 -12.50 2.76
C GLY A 259 -18.80 -12.94 2.41
N ALA A 260 -18.63 -14.07 1.73
CA ALA A 260 -17.32 -14.63 1.37
C ALA A 260 -16.77 -14.07 0.04
N ALA A 261 -17.61 -13.43 -0.77
CA ALA A 261 -17.23 -12.84 -2.05
C ALA A 261 -17.77 -11.42 -2.20
N LEU A 262 -17.05 -10.61 -2.97
CA LEU A 262 -17.42 -9.26 -3.37
C LEU A 262 -17.25 -9.13 -4.88
N THR A 263 -18.32 -8.80 -5.59
CA THR A 263 -18.24 -8.41 -7.00
C THR A 263 -18.10 -6.90 -7.07
N ALA A 264 -17.05 -6.39 -7.74
CA ALA A 264 -16.83 -4.97 -7.96
C ALA A 264 -16.87 -4.64 -9.44
N VAL A 265 -17.52 -3.55 -9.80
CA VAL A 265 -17.46 -2.94 -11.13
C VAL A 265 -16.99 -1.49 -11.01
N VAL A 266 -16.08 -1.09 -11.90
CA VAL A 266 -15.48 0.25 -11.93
C VAL A 266 -15.75 0.88 -13.28
N GLY A 267 -16.14 2.15 -13.29
CA GLY A 267 -16.37 2.89 -14.53
C GLY A 267 -16.37 4.40 -14.33
N LYS A 268 -16.32 5.15 -15.44
CA LYS A 268 -16.48 6.61 -15.44
C LYS A 268 -17.95 7.06 -15.38
N GLU A 269 -18.87 6.11 -15.56
CA GLU A 269 -20.31 6.35 -15.57
C GLU A 269 -20.85 6.53 -14.15
N PRO A 270 -22.02 7.18 -13.99
CA PRO A 270 -22.71 7.25 -12.70
C PRO A 270 -23.08 5.87 -12.14
N CYS A 271 -23.21 5.78 -10.81
CA CYS A 271 -23.57 4.56 -10.08
C CYS A 271 -24.81 3.81 -10.61
N SER A 272 -25.79 4.53 -11.16
CA SER A 272 -27.02 3.94 -11.71
C SER A 272 -26.80 3.14 -13.00
N LEU A 273 -25.74 3.45 -13.75
CA LEU A 273 -25.43 2.80 -15.03
C LEU A 273 -24.42 1.65 -14.88
N LEU A 274 -23.73 1.56 -13.73
CA LEU A 274 -22.81 0.46 -13.49
C LEU A 274 -23.55 -0.87 -13.34
N ASP A 275 -23.25 -1.78 -14.26
CA ASP A 275 -23.74 -3.16 -14.27
C ASP A 275 -22.75 -4.13 -13.62
N LEU A 276 -23.16 -4.72 -12.50
CA LEU A 276 -22.37 -5.70 -11.74
C LEU A 276 -22.10 -6.99 -12.51
N SER A 277 -22.88 -7.31 -13.55
CA SER A 277 -22.64 -8.49 -14.40
C SER A 277 -21.29 -8.41 -15.15
N ARG A 278 -20.77 -7.19 -15.33
CA ARG A 278 -19.49 -6.89 -15.98
C ARG A 278 -18.32 -6.75 -14.99
N GLY A 279 -18.61 -6.93 -13.69
CA GLY A 279 -17.63 -6.78 -12.61
C GLY A 279 -16.67 -7.96 -12.48
N GLN A 280 -15.67 -7.80 -11.62
CA GLN A 280 -14.80 -8.90 -11.18
C GLN A 280 -15.17 -9.33 -9.78
N THR A 281 -15.09 -10.63 -9.54
CA THR A 281 -15.36 -11.21 -8.22
C THR A 281 -14.05 -11.44 -7.47
N TYR A 282 -14.04 -10.93 -6.24
CA TYR A 282 -13.00 -11.12 -5.25
C TYR A 282 -13.52 -11.96 -4.09
N VAL A 283 -12.61 -12.57 -3.36
CA VAL A 283 -12.86 -13.42 -2.20
C VAL A 283 -11.92 -13.04 -1.06
N ARG A 284 -12.19 -13.56 0.14
CA ARG A 284 -11.31 -13.50 1.30
C ARG A 284 -10.92 -14.89 1.74
#